data_AF-A0A925XGP0-F1
#
_entry.id   AF-A0A925XGP0-F1
#
_cell.length_a   1.000
_cell.length_b   1.000
_cell.length_c   1.000
_cell.angle_alpha   90.00
_cell.angle_beta   90.00
_cell.angle_gamma   90.00
#
_symmetry.space_group_name_H-M   'P 1'
#
loop_
_entity.id
_entity.type
_entity.pdbx_description
1 polymer ?
#
loop_
_entity_poly.entity_id
_entity_poly.type
_entity_poly.pdbx_seq_one_letter_code
_entity_poly.pdbx_strand_id
1 'polypeptide(L)' 'MPTTITGLTVRDIRFPTSQTLDGSDAMNPDPDYSAAYVVLATDRADGLAGHGMTFT' A
#
# COMPACT_ATOMS: atom_id res chain seq x y z
N MET A 1 27.66 -9.52 7.19
CA MET A 1 26.82 -9.79 6.00
C MET A 1 25.87 -8.62 5.84
N PRO A 2 25.72 -8.03 4.64
CA PRO A 2 24.66 -7.05 4.40
C PRO A 2 23.28 -7.72 4.47
N THR A 3 22.24 -6.93 4.79
CA THR A 3 20.85 -7.39 4.73
C THR A 3 20.43 -7.63 3.29
N THR A 4 19.76 -8.75 3.02
CA THR A 4 19.26 -9.11 1.68
C THR A 4 17.74 -9.07 1.65
N ILE A 5 17.15 -8.48 0.61
CA ILE A 5 15.71 -8.60 0.34
C ILE A 5 15.47 -9.98 -0.28
N THR A 6 14.58 -10.77 0.33
CA THR A 6 14.33 -12.16 -0.04
C THR A 6 12.99 -12.38 -0.72
N GLY A 7 12.10 -11.40 -0.67
CA GLY A 7 10.80 -11.49 -1.31
C GLY A 7 9.97 -10.23 -1.22
N LEU A 8 8.83 -10.24 -1.91
CA LEU A 8 7.84 -9.17 -1.84
C LEU A 8 6.42 -9.74 -1.78
N THR A 9 5.54 -9.07 -1.05
CA THR A 9 4.10 -9.34 -1.03
C THR A 9 3.37 -8.06 -1.42
N VAL A 10 2.39 -8.17 -2.32
CA VAL A 10 1.56 -7.05 -2.77
C VAL A 10 0.11 -7.27 -2.36
N ARG A 11 -0.58 -6.19 -1.96
CA ARG A 11 -2.01 -6.19 -1.65
C ARG A 11 -2.69 -5.03 -2.37
N ASP A 12 -3.80 -5.31 -3.06
CA ASP A 12 -4.76 -4.30 -3.52
C ASP A 12 -5.72 -4.01 -2.36
N ILE A 13 -5.64 -2.80 -1.81
CA ILE A 13 -6.44 -2.35 -0.67
C ILE A 13 -7.30 -1.18 -1.12
N ARG A 14 -8.61 -1.25 -0.88
CA ARG A 14 -9.56 -0.20 -1.25
C ARG A 14 -10.45 0.16 -0.08
N PHE A 15 -10.69 1.46 0.09
CA PHE A 15 -11.59 2.02 1.09
C PHE A 15 -12.80 2.63 0.37
N PRO A 16 -14.03 2.38 0.83
CA PRO A 16 -15.24 2.85 0.15
C PRO A 16 -15.54 4.33 0.46
N THR A 17 -14.59 5.23 0.21
CA THR A 17 -14.70 6.67 0.48
C THR A 17 -15.75 7.36 -0.39
N SER A 18 -16.09 6.76 -1.54
CA SER A 18 -17.17 7.24 -2.41
C SER A 18 -18.54 7.26 -1.72
N GLN A 19 -18.79 6.43 -0.69
CA GLN A 19 -20.08 6.38 0.00
C GLN A 19 -20.43 7.69 0.72
N THR A 20 -19.42 8.43 1.14
CA THR A 20 -19.53 9.73 1.82
C THR A 20 -18.96 10.87 0.98
N LEU A 21 -18.50 10.57 -0.25
CA LEU A 21 -17.82 11.49 -1.17
C LEU A 21 -16.57 12.15 -0.57
N ASP A 22 -15.88 11.43 0.32
CA ASP A 22 -14.64 11.93 0.92
C ASP A 22 -13.54 12.02 -0.15
N GLY A 23 -12.96 13.21 -0.30
CA GLY A 23 -11.93 13.47 -1.29
C GLY A 23 -12.44 13.79 -2.70
N SER A 24 -13.76 13.92 -2.89
CA SER A 24 -14.33 14.32 -4.17
C SER A 24 -13.87 15.73 -4.59
N ASP A 25 -13.60 15.91 -5.88
CA ASP A 25 -13.31 17.20 -6.49
C ASP A 25 -13.94 17.30 -7.89
N ALA A 26 -13.65 18.39 -8.62
CA ALA A 26 -14.22 18.62 -9.95
C ALA A 26 -13.79 17.58 -11.01
N MET A 27 -12.62 16.96 -10.83
CA MET A 27 -12.05 15.95 -11.72
C MET A 27 -12.30 14.52 -11.24
N ASN A 28 -12.41 14.30 -9.93
CA ASN A 28 -12.62 13.01 -9.29
C ASN A 28 -13.90 13.06 -8.43
N PRO A 29 -15.10 12.86 -9.01
CA PRO A 29 -16.36 13.13 -8.30
C PRO A 29 -16.70 12.14 -7.18
N ASP A 30 -16.27 10.87 -7.31
CA ASP A 30 -16.63 9.76 -6.42
C ASP A 30 -15.46 8.80 -6.18
N PRO A 31 -14.31 9.26 -5.64
CA PRO A 31 -13.12 8.43 -5.51
C PRO A 31 -13.27 7.38 -4.41
N ASP A 32 -12.81 6.17 -4.69
CA ASP A 32 -12.48 5.17 -3.68
C ASP A 32 -10.97 5.13 -3.47
N TYR A 33 -10.53 5.75 -2.38
CA TYR A 33 -9.12 5.81 -2.02
C TYR A 33 -8.56 4.40 -1.88
N SER A 34 -7.41 4.18 -2.50
CA SER A 34 -6.81 2.86 -2.59
C SER A 34 -5.30 2.89 -2.38
N ALA A 35 -4.75 1.71 -2.10
CA ALA A 35 -3.33 1.51 -1.93
C ALA A 35 -2.87 0.22 -2.60
N ALA A 36 -1.94 0.35 -3.55
CA ALA A 36 -1.07 -0.74 -3.93
C ALA A 36 0.00 -0.89 -2.83
N TYR A 37 -0.27 -1.75 -1.84
CA TYR A 37 0.57 -1.91 -0.66
C TYR A 37 1.61 -3.02 -0.87
N VAL A 38 2.87 -2.74 -0.54
CA VAL A 38 4.00 -3.66 -0.71
C VAL A 38 4.72 -3.88 0.61
N VAL A 39 5.04 -5.14 0.89
CA VAL A 39 5.97 -5.54 1.94
C VAL A 39 7.18 -6.23 1.32
N LEU A 40 8.38 -5.74 1.61
CA LEU A 40 9.66 -6.38 1.26
C LEU A 40 10.16 -7.19 2.44
N ALA A 41 10.27 -8.51 2.27
CA ALA A 41 10.84 -9.40 3.27
C ALA A 41 12.36 -9.36 3.22
N THR A 42 13.03 -9.49 4.37
CA THR A 42 14.49 -9.63 4.45
C THR A 42 14.91 -11.00 4.97
N ASP A 43 16.18 -11.31 4.85
CA ASP A 43 16.82 -12.52 5.41
C ASP A 43 17.08 -12.45 6.93
N ARG A 44 16.71 -11.36 7.60
CA ARG A 44 17.00 -11.19 9.03
C ARG A 44 16.08 -12.01 9.92
N ALA A 45 16.68 -12.75 10.85
CA ALA A 45 15.98 -13.57 11.83
C ALA A 45 15.15 -12.76 12.86
N ASP A 46 15.42 -11.46 13.00
CA ASP A 46 14.63 -10.55 13.84
C ASP A 46 13.32 -10.06 13.17
N GLY A 47 13.07 -10.48 11.92
CA GLY A 47 11.83 -10.19 11.21
C GLY A 47 11.78 -8.81 10.54
N LEU A 48 12.93 -8.15 10.34
CA LEU A 48 12.97 -6.87 9.63
C LEU A 48 12.28 -6.96 8.26
N ALA A 49 11.35 -6.04 8.00
CA ALA A 49 10.66 -5.91 6.72
C ALA A 49 10.48 -4.44 6.34
N GLY A 50 10.47 -4.16 5.03
CA GLY A 50 10.17 -2.83 4.48
C GLY A 50 8.69 -2.73 4.09
N HIS A 51 8.05 -1.62 4.43
CA HIS A 51 6.63 -1.39 4.13
C HIS A 51 6.49 -0.11 3.30
N GLY A 52 5.68 -0.16 2.25
CA GLY A 52 5.42 0.99 1.39
C GLY A 52 4.10 0.86 0.64
N MET A 53 3.63 1.97 0.09
CA MET A 53 2.43 1.98 -0.74
C MET A 53 2.46 3.11 -1.77
N THR A 54 1.69 2.92 -2.84
CA THR A 54 1.28 4.00 -3.75
C THR A 54 -0.19 4.29 -3.52
N PHE A 55 -0.52 5.56 -3.34
CA PHE A 55 -1.89 6.04 -3.27
C PHE A 55 -2.46 6.22 -4.67
N THR A 56 -3.71 5.77 -4.86
CA THR A 56 -4.46 5.92 -6.09
C THR A 56 -5.92 6.21 -5.82
#